data_AF-A0A937BCQ2-F1
#
_entry.id   AF-A0A937BCQ2-F1
#
_cell.length_a   1.000
_cell.length_b   1.000
_cell.length_c   1.000
_cell.angle_alpha   90.00
_cell.angle_beta   90.00
_cell.angle_gamma   90.00
#
_symmetry.space_group_name_H-M   'P 1'
#
loop_
_entity.id
_entity.type
_entity.pdbx_description
1 polymer ?
#
loop_
_entity_poly.entity_id
_entity_poly.type
_entity_poly.pdbx_seq_one_letter_code
_entity_poly.pdbx_strand_id
1 'polypeptide(L)'
;MRLFLARYLFPLVILIVSLLFIFAGLNPGKPQTFFYLMAGIGMFGTAVIMILLSANIIRGKVATILAIIFVPLIFVYTYFNYKTITNDIQFTRQSAERYDVVKKRLEVIRAGQLAYKERYKDYAKDFPTLIDFIKNGKLRILRMEGNADDSVAVATGKVIRDTIEVPVMGSYAFSFPGYPIDSLAYIPFSNGDKFAMTTDYIIGDGGDSTAKQPTILVTANFNIFLKSLGEKFDKTVPDSLIKLGSLQEPTTNGNWR
;
A
#
# COMPACT_ATOMS: atom_id res chain seq x y z
N MET A 1 47.24 19.69 36.13
CA MET A 1 45.81 19.29 36.07
C MET A 1 45.16 19.55 34.71
N ARG A 2 45.27 20.75 34.12
CA ARG A 2 44.65 21.08 32.81
C ARG A 2 45.04 20.15 31.64
N LEU A 3 46.31 19.76 31.53
CA LEU A 3 46.82 18.90 30.45
C LEU A 3 46.28 17.46 30.53
N PHE A 4 46.14 16.93 31.75
CA PHE A 4 45.58 15.61 32.01
C PHE A 4 44.07 15.61 31.71
N LEU A 5 43.36 16.63 32.20
CA LEU A 5 41.92 16.75 31.99
C LEU A 5 41.60 16.83 30.49
N ALA A 6 42.32 17.65 29.72
CA ALA A 6 42.10 17.79 28.28
C ALA A 6 42.34 16.48 27.49
N ARG A 7 43.30 15.64 27.91
CA ARG A 7 43.62 14.38 27.22
C ARG A 7 42.59 13.27 27.47
N TYR A 8 42.00 13.21 28.66
CA TYR A 8 41.08 12.14 29.05
C TYR A 8 39.60 12.55 29.09
N LEU A 9 39.27 13.84 28.97
CA LEU A 9 37.89 14.35 29.04
C LEU A 9 36.98 13.64 28.04
N PHE A 10 37.34 13.66 26.76
CA PHE A 10 36.51 13.12 25.69
C PHE A 10 36.29 11.59 25.82
N PRO A 11 37.34 10.76 26.02
CA PRO A 11 37.15 9.33 26.27
C PRO A 11 36.31 9.02 27.51
N LEU A 12 36.45 9.80 28.58
CA LEU A 12 35.74 9.58 29.84
C LEU A 12 34.25 9.93 29.71
N VAL A 13 33.91 10.98 28.95
CA VAL A 13 32.52 11.30 28.61
C VAL A 13 31.89 10.15 27.80
N ILE A 14 32.59 9.63 26.77
CA ILE A 14 32.08 8.49 25.99
C ILE A 14 31.91 7.25 26.87
N LEU A 15 32.86 6.98 27.78
CA LEU A 15 32.77 5.87 28.72
C LEU A 15 31.48 5.97 29.56
N ILE A 16 31.21 7.12 30.15
CA ILE A 16 29.99 7.34 30.96
C ILE A 16 28.73 7.16 30.12
N VAL A 17 28.69 7.76 28.92
CA VAL A 17 27.54 7.63 28.01
C VAL A 17 27.33 6.17 27.60
N SER A 18 28.38 5.42 27.31
CA SER A 18 28.31 4.01 26.92
C SER A 18 27.78 3.13 28.05
N LEU A 19 28.20 3.38 29.30
CA LEU A 19 27.69 2.68 30.48
C LEU A 19 26.21 2.97 30.72
N LEU A 20 25.78 4.22 30.51
CA LEU A 20 24.36 4.58 30.58
C LEU A 20 23.53 3.85 29.51
N PHE A 21 24.04 3.75 28.28
CA PHE A 21 23.38 3.00 27.21
C PHE A 21 23.28 1.50 27.52
N ILE A 22 24.35 0.88 28.02
CA ILE A 22 24.33 -0.53 28.40
C ILE A 22 23.37 -0.76 29.56
N PHE A 23 23.40 0.09 30.59
CA PHE A 23 22.49 0.01 31.73
C PHE A 23 21.02 0.16 31.31
N ALA A 24 20.73 1.13 30.42
CA ALA A 24 19.40 1.31 29.87
C ALA A 24 18.96 0.12 29.00
N GLY A 25 19.89 -0.50 28.27
CA GLY A 25 19.63 -1.65 27.40
C GLY A 25 19.42 -2.97 28.15
N LEU A 26 20.02 -3.12 29.33
CA LEU A 26 19.88 -4.30 30.19
C LEU A 26 18.69 -4.19 31.16
N ASN A 27 18.02 -3.04 31.23
CA ASN A 27 16.92 -2.83 32.16
C ASN A 27 15.68 -3.67 31.76
N PRO A 28 15.25 -4.63 32.61
CA PRO A 28 14.19 -5.59 32.25
C PRO A 28 12.81 -4.95 32.07
N GLY A 29 12.59 -3.72 32.57
CA GLY A 29 11.34 -2.99 32.42
C GLY A 29 11.16 -2.25 31.09
N LYS A 30 12.19 -2.20 30.24
CA LYS A 30 12.16 -1.55 28.91
C LYS A 30 13.03 -2.35 27.92
N PRO A 31 12.55 -3.49 27.40
CA PRO A 31 13.34 -4.32 26.48
C PRO A 31 13.74 -3.50 25.24
N GLN A 32 15.05 -3.33 25.04
CA GLN A 32 15.63 -2.64 23.89
C GLN A 32 16.04 -3.63 22.81
N THR A 33 16.26 -3.14 21.59
CA THR A 33 16.73 -3.98 20.48
C THR A 33 18.14 -4.50 20.71
N PHE A 34 18.45 -5.70 20.19
CA PHE A 34 19.80 -6.28 20.25
C PHE A 34 20.89 -5.31 19.73
N PHE A 35 20.59 -4.56 18.66
CA PHE A 35 21.48 -3.56 18.10
C PHE A 35 21.78 -2.39 19.04
N TYR A 36 20.81 -1.99 19.88
CA TYR A 36 21.03 -0.94 20.88
C TYR A 36 22.09 -1.36 21.90
N LEU A 37 22.03 -2.60 22.38
CA LEU A 37 23.02 -3.14 23.31
C LEU A 37 24.40 -3.26 22.63
N MET A 38 24.45 -3.74 21.38
CA MET A 38 25.69 -3.81 20.60
C MET A 38 26.33 -2.44 20.39
N ALA A 39 25.53 -1.40 20.11
CA ALA A 39 26.02 -0.03 19.99
C ALA A 39 26.64 0.48 21.31
N GLY A 40 25.98 0.22 22.44
CA GLY A 40 26.51 0.56 23.77
C GLY A 40 27.85 -0.13 24.07
N ILE A 41 27.95 -1.44 23.80
CA ILE A 41 29.19 -2.23 23.97
C ILE A 41 30.30 -1.73 23.03
N GLY A 42 29.95 -1.43 21.77
CA GLY A 42 30.89 -0.87 20.79
C GLY A 42 31.45 0.47 21.25
N MET A 43 30.61 1.39 21.71
CA MET A 43 31.03 2.68 22.27
C MET A 43 31.92 2.51 23.50
N PHE A 44 31.58 1.58 24.40
CA PHE A 44 32.41 1.26 25.55
C PHE A 44 33.81 0.78 25.12
N GLY A 45 33.88 -0.13 24.14
CA GLY A 45 35.14 -0.59 23.56
C GLY A 45 35.98 0.56 22.98
N THR A 46 35.35 1.49 22.24
CA THR A 46 36.07 2.66 21.70
C THR A 46 36.59 3.59 22.79
N ALA A 47 35.82 3.83 23.86
CA ALA A 47 36.24 4.64 25.00
C ALA A 47 37.45 4.03 25.70
N VAL A 48 37.43 2.71 25.94
CA VAL A 48 38.56 1.99 26.55
C VAL A 48 39.81 2.09 25.68
N ILE A 49 39.69 1.88 24.36
CA ILE A 49 40.82 2.02 23.42
C ILE A 49 41.40 3.45 23.47
N MET A 50 40.54 4.48 23.48
CA MET A 50 40.99 5.87 23.56
C MET A 50 41.69 6.20 24.88
N ILE A 51 41.23 5.65 26.01
CA ILE A 51 41.89 5.80 27.30
C ILE A 51 43.25 5.11 27.29
N LEU A 52 43.34 3.89 26.75
CA LEU A 52 44.59 3.13 26.66
C LEU A 52 45.62 3.78 25.73
N LEU A 53 45.18 4.42 24.65
CA LEU A 53 46.03 5.26 23.77
C LEU A 53 46.48 6.54 24.48
N SER A 54 45.57 7.19 25.21
CA SER A 54 45.87 8.39 26.00
C SER A 54 46.83 8.10 27.16
N ALA A 55 46.83 6.87 27.67
CA ALA A 55 47.77 6.40 28.68
C ALA A 55 49.12 5.94 28.10
N ASN A 56 49.34 6.02 26.78
CA ASN A 56 50.52 5.47 26.09
C ASN A 56 50.74 3.95 26.33
N ILE A 57 49.73 3.22 26.83
CA ILE A 57 49.81 1.77 27.04
C ILE A 57 49.80 1.06 25.68
N ILE A 58 48.96 1.54 24.75
CA ILE A 58 48.95 1.10 23.37
C ILE A 58 50.00 1.90 22.59
N ARG A 59 50.96 1.20 21.98
CA ARG A 59 51.97 1.82 21.11
C ARG A 59 51.32 2.47 19.90
N GLY A 60 51.82 3.63 19.48
CA GLY A 60 51.30 4.38 18.32
C GLY A 60 51.12 3.53 17.05
N LYS A 61 52.02 2.56 16.81
CA LYS A 61 51.91 1.62 15.68
C LYS A 61 50.61 0.80 15.69
N VAL A 62 50.14 0.35 16.85
CA VAL A 62 48.90 -0.42 16.99
C VAL A 62 47.68 0.47 16.71
N ALA A 63 47.72 1.73 17.17
CA ALA A 63 46.70 2.73 16.85
C ALA A 63 46.57 2.96 15.35
N THR A 64 47.71 3.08 14.66
CA THR A 64 47.76 3.25 13.20
C THR A 64 47.20 2.03 12.48
N ILE A 65 47.53 0.81 12.91
CA ILE A 65 46.98 -0.42 12.32
C ILE A 65 45.45 -0.46 12.48
N LEU A 66 44.93 -0.14 13.68
CA LEU A 66 43.49 -0.08 13.92
C LEU A 66 42.80 0.97 13.03
N ALA A 67 43.40 2.15 12.88
CA ALA A 67 42.88 3.19 11.99
C ALA A 67 42.86 2.74 10.52
N ILE A 68 43.92 2.07 10.05
CA ILE A 68 44.01 1.53 8.69
C ILE A 68 42.92 0.48 8.41
N ILE A 69 42.48 -0.27 9.42
CA ILE A 69 41.40 -1.26 9.28
C ILE A 69 40.01 -0.61 9.38
N PHE A 70 39.81 0.28 10.36
CA PHE A 70 38.49 0.87 10.61
C PHE A 70 38.07 1.90 9.58
N VAL A 71 39.00 2.67 9.01
CA VAL A 71 38.66 3.68 8.00
C VAL A 71 38.00 3.05 6.77
N PRO A 72 38.58 2.00 6.13
CA PRO A 72 37.90 1.27 5.05
C PRO A 72 36.58 0.63 5.48
N LEU A 73 36.50 0.05 6.67
CA LEU A 73 35.26 -0.54 7.19
C LEU A 73 34.13 0.50 7.28
N ILE A 74 34.42 1.72 7.72
CA ILE A 74 33.43 2.80 7.77
C ILE A 74 32.85 3.06 6.39
N PHE A 75 33.68 3.19 5.36
CA PHE A 75 33.20 3.40 3.99
C PHE A 75 32.34 2.23 3.50
N VAL A 76 32.73 0.99 3.78
CA VAL A 76 31.94 -0.21 3.45
C VAL A 76 30.58 -0.19 4.14
N TYR A 77 30.53 0.10 5.45
CA TYR A 77 29.28 0.19 6.19
C TYR A 77 28.41 1.36 5.73
N THR A 78 28.99 2.53 5.43
CA THR A 78 28.27 3.66 4.86
C THR A 78 27.61 3.28 3.54
N TYR A 79 28.32 2.57 2.65
CA TYR A 79 27.77 2.08 1.40
C TYR A 79 26.59 1.11 1.63
N PHE A 80 26.74 0.14 2.55
CA PHE A 80 25.65 -0.79 2.87
C PHE A 80 24.42 -0.08 3.42
N ASN A 81 24.59 0.88 4.34
CA ASN A 81 23.47 1.66 4.88
C ASN A 81 22.78 2.47 3.79
N TYR A 82 23.55 3.13 2.92
CA TYR A 82 23.00 3.88 1.79
C TYR A 82 22.18 2.98 0.86
N LYS A 83 22.72 1.79 0.52
CA LYS A 83 22.04 0.80 -0.31
C LYS A 83 20.74 0.32 0.33
N THR A 84 20.75 -0.03 1.62
CA THR A 84 19.56 -0.50 2.35
C THR A 84 18.46 0.56 2.36
N ILE A 85 18.80 1.80 2.73
CA ILE A 85 17.82 2.90 2.79
C ILE A 85 17.25 3.18 1.40
N THR A 86 18.11 3.24 0.38
CA THR A 86 17.68 3.50 -1.00
C THR A 86 16.78 2.39 -1.53
N ASN A 87 17.10 1.13 -1.25
CA ASN A 87 16.27 -0.02 -1.62
C ASN A 87 14.89 0.06 -0.96
N ASP A 88 14.82 0.41 0.32
CA ASP A 88 13.55 0.52 1.06
C ASP A 88 12.65 1.63 0.49
N ILE A 89 13.26 2.77 0.15
CA ILE A 89 12.55 3.89 -0.49
C ILE A 89 12.02 3.46 -1.86
N GLN A 90 12.87 2.82 -2.68
CA GLN A 90 12.46 2.38 -4.02
C GLN A 90 11.39 1.30 -3.98
N PHE A 91 11.51 0.33 -3.06
CA PHE A 91 10.51 -0.71 -2.85
C PHE A 91 9.16 -0.12 -2.45
N THR A 92 9.15 0.80 -1.49
CA THR A 92 7.93 1.48 -1.05
C THR A 92 7.29 2.25 -2.19
N ARG A 93 8.09 3.03 -2.94
CA ARG A 93 7.59 3.81 -4.08
C ARG A 93 7.01 2.93 -5.18
N GLN A 94 7.73 1.89 -5.61
CA GLN A 94 7.28 1.00 -6.68
C GLN A 94 6.09 0.13 -6.22
N SER A 95 6.03 -0.26 -4.95
CA SER A 95 4.88 -1.01 -4.40
C SER A 95 3.62 -0.14 -4.42
N ALA A 96 3.73 1.13 -4.02
CA ALA A 96 2.62 2.08 -4.06
C ALA A 96 2.15 2.32 -5.51
N GLU A 97 3.07 2.52 -6.45
CA GLU A 97 2.73 2.68 -7.87
C GLU A 97 1.99 1.44 -8.43
N ARG A 98 2.49 0.23 -8.16
CA ARG A 98 1.81 -1.00 -8.58
C ARG A 98 0.44 -1.15 -7.93
N TYR A 99 0.35 -0.83 -6.64
CA TYR A 99 -0.91 -0.85 -5.91
C TYR A 99 -1.94 0.11 -6.51
N ASP A 100 -1.54 1.34 -6.84
CA ASP A 100 -2.43 2.34 -7.44
C ASP A 100 -2.94 1.90 -8.82
N VAL A 101 -2.09 1.27 -9.63
CA VAL A 101 -2.50 0.73 -10.94
C VAL A 101 -3.53 -0.41 -10.77
N VAL A 102 -3.31 -1.32 -9.81
CA VAL A 102 -4.26 -2.42 -9.50
C VAL A 102 -5.56 -1.85 -8.93
N LYS A 103 -5.49 -0.89 -8.01
CA LYS A 103 -6.63 -0.17 -7.42
C LYS A 103 -7.46 0.51 -8.50
N LYS A 104 -6.83 1.26 -9.41
CA LYS A 104 -7.53 1.91 -10.53
C LYS A 104 -8.26 0.89 -11.40
N ARG A 105 -7.69 -0.30 -11.59
CA ARG A 105 -8.36 -1.39 -12.31
C ARG A 105 -9.60 -1.90 -11.58
N LEU A 106 -9.53 -2.06 -10.26
CA LEU A 106 -10.70 -2.38 -9.44
C LEU A 106 -11.76 -1.26 -9.45
N GLU A 107 -11.36 0.01 -9.54
CA GLU A 107 -12.28 1.14 -9.69
C GLU A 107 -13.02 1.10 -11.04
N VAL A 108 -12.32 0.72 -12.12
CA VAL A 108 -12.96 0.49 -13.44
C VAL A 108 -13.92 -0.70 -13.37
N ILE A 109 -13.54 -1.80 -12.72
CA ILE A 109 -14.43 -2.96 -12.49
C ILE A 109 -15.66 -2.53 -11.69
N ARG A 110 -15.49 -1.72 -10.63
CA ARG A 110 -16.59 -1.16 -9.83
C ARG A 110 -17.55 -0.36 -10.72
N ALA A 111 -17.03 0.55 -11.53
CA ALA A 111 -17.87 1.38 -12.41
C ALA A 111 -18.68 0.52 -13.39
N GLY A 112 -18.04 -0.46 -14.04
CA GLY A 112 -18.73 -1.40 -14.91
C GLY A 112 -19.81 -2.22 -14.21
N GLN A 113 -19.51 -2.71 -13.00
CA GLN A 113 -20.46 -3.49 -12.19
C GLN A 113 -21.64 -2.66 -11.69
N LEU A 114 -21.41 -1.40 -11.31
CA LEU A 114 -22.47 -0.46 -10.94
C LEU A 114 -23.38 -0.15 -12.14
N ALA A 115 -22.80 0.09 -13.32
CA ALA A 115 -23.57 0.28 -14.55
C ALA A 115 -24.39 -0.97 -14.92
N TYR A 116 -23.81 -2.16 -14.74
CA TYR A 116 -24.51 -3.44 -14.97
C TYR A 116 -25.69 -3.60 -14.00
N LYS A 117 -25.48 -3.28 -12.72
CA LYS A 117 -26.54 -3.27 -11.70
C LYS A 117 -27.62 -2.24 -11.94
N GLU A 118 -27.29 -1.08 -12.48
CA GLU A 118 -28.30 -0.07 -12.85
C GLU A 118 -29.28 -0.63 -13.89
N ARG A 119 -28.75 -1.34 -14.89
CA ARG A 119 -29.53 -1.92 -16.00
C ARG A 119 -30.28 -3.19 -15.64
N TYR A 120 -29.62 -4.14 -14.98
CA TYR A 120 -30.12 -5.50 -14.73
C TYR A 120 -30.55 -5.75 -13.29
N LYS A 121 -30.36 -4.78 -12.38
CA LYS A 121 -30.63 -4.88 -10.93
C LYS A 121 -29.81 -5.96 -10.20
N ASP A 122 -28.79 -6.50 -10.86
CA ASP A 122 -27.90 -7.54 -10.35
C ASP A 122 -26.45 -7.26 -10.79
N TYR A 123 -25.46 -7.95 -10.24
CA TYR A 123 -24.06 -7.85 -10.68
C TYR A 123 -23.73 -8.89 -11.77
N ALA A 124 -22.73 -8.59 -12.61
CA ALA A 124 -22.24 -9.55 -13.59
C ALA A 124 -21.44 -10.65 -12.88
N LYS A 125 -21.78 -11.91 -13.17
CA LYS A 125 -21.22 -13.12 -12.51
C LYS A 125 -19.79 -13.43 -12.93
N ASP A 126 -19.40 -13.02 -14.14
CA ASP A 126 -18.12 -13.33 -14.75
C ASP A 126 -17.60 -12.16 -15.60
N PHE A 127 -16.28 -12.11 -15.80
CA PHE A 127 -15.63 -11.03 -16.56
C PHE A 127 -16.06 -10.96 -18.03
N PRO A 128 -16.23 -12.07 -18.77
CA PRO A 128 -16.76 -12.03 -20.14
C PRO A 128 -18.09 -11.29 -20.24
N THR A 129 -19.06 -11.61 -19.39
CA THR A 129 -20.37 -10.91 -19.34
C THR A 129 -20.20 -9.42 -19.04
N LEU A 130 -19.35 -9.08 -18.06
CA LEU A 130 -19.08 -7.68 -17.72
C LEU A 130 -18.43 -6.92 -18.88
N ILE A 131 -17.44 -7.52 -19.55
CA ILE A 131 -16.71 -6.91 -20.67
C ILE A 131 -17.63 -6.70 -21.86
N ASP A 132 -18.46 -7.70 -22.20
CA ASP A 132 -19.43 -7.58 -23.29
C ASP A 132 -20.44 -6.46 -23.01
N PHE A 133 -20.96 -6.39 -21.78
CA PHE A 133 -21.87 -5.32 -21.38
C PHE A 133 -21.23 -3.93 -21.47
N ILE A 134 -19.99 -3.76 -21.01
CA ILE A 134 -19.32 -2.45 -21.08
C ILE A 134 -19.13 -2.03 -22.55
N LYS A 135 -18.81 -2.97 -23.44
CA LYS A 135 -18.55 -2.70 -24.86
C LYS A 135 -19.81 -2.45 -25.68
N ASN A 136 -20.79 -3.33 -25.54
CA ASN A 136 -21.94 -3.44 -26.44
C ASN A 136 -23.26 -3.07 -25.75
N GLY A 137 -23.27 -3.02 -24.42
CA GLY A 137 -24.45 -2.75 -23.62
C GLY A 137 -24.89 -1.29 -23.68
N LYS A 138 -26.16 -1.08 -23.30
CA LYS A 138 -26.80 0.23 -23.24
C LYS A 138 -27.49 0.43 -21.90
N LEU A 139 -27.37 1.65 -21.37
CA LEU A 139 -28.08 2.13 -20.19
C LEU A 139 -29.36 2.84 -20.60
N ARG A 140 -30.40 2.71 -19.77
CA ARG A 140 -31.67 3.41 -19.95
C ARG A 140 -31.67 4.65 -19.08
N ILE A 141 -31.63 5.81 -19.72
CA ILE A 141 -31.66 7.10 -19.04
C ILE A 141 -33.05 7.69 -19.23
N LEU A 142 -33.65 8.14 -18.13
CA LEU A 142 -34.88 8.91 -18.16
C LEU A 142 -34.54 10.35 -18.55
N ARG A 143 -34.92 10.74 -19.76
CA ARG A 143 -34.83 12.12 -20.21
C ARG A 143 -36.18 12.77 -19.96
N MET A 144 -36.18 13.87 -19.20
CA MET A 144 -37.35 14.70 -19.02
C MET A 144 -37.19 15.95 -19.88
N GLU A 145 -38.14 16.18 -20.78
CA GLU A 145 -38.24 17.43 -21.53
C GLU A 145 -39.42 18.26 -20.98
N GLY A 146 -39.14 19.47 -20.49
CA GLY A 146 -40.12 20.40 -19.91
C GLY A 146 -39.72 20.94 -18.54
N ASN A 147 -40.36 22.03 -18.09
CA ASN A 147 -40.20 22.58 -16.75
C ASN A 147 -41.13 21.83 -15.77
N ALA A 148 -40.56 21.10 -14.81
CA ALA A 148 -41.33 20.34 -13.82
C ALA A 148 -42.04 21.22 -12.78
N ASP A 149 -41.62 22.49 -12.64
CA ASP A 149 -42.22 23.46 -11.69
C ASP A 149 -43.43 24.20 -12.29
N ASP A 150 -43.69 24.06 -13.58
CA ASP A 150 -44.88 24.64 -14.22
C ASP A 150 -46.09 23.71 -14.07
N SER A 151 -46.94 24.02 -13.09
CA SER A 151 -48.14 23.24 -12.78
C SER A 151 -49.11 23.11 -13.96
N VAL A 152 -49.09 24.05 -14.92
CA VAL A 152 -49.91 23.99 -16.13
C VAL A 152 -49.32 23.00 -17.13
N ALA A 153 -47.99 22.96 -17.29
CA ALA A 153 -47.32 22.01 -18.18
C ALA A 153 -47.46 20.54 -17.72
N VAL A 154 -47.43 20.30 -16.40
CA VAL A 154 -47.69 18.98 -15.80
C VAL A 154 -49.14 18.56 -15.99
N ALA A 155 -50.11 19.44 -15.74
CA ALA A 155 -51.54 19.15 -15.85
C ALA A 155 -52.01 18.94 -17.30
N THR A 156 -51.34 19.56 -18.29
CA THR A 156 -51.67 19.44 -19.71
C THR A 156 -50.92 18.29 -20.41
N GLY A 157 -50.16 17.47 -19.68
CA GLY A 157 -49.42 16.33 -20.24
C GLY A 157 -48.23 16.69 -21.13
N LYS A 158 -47.69 17.91 -21.03
CA LYS A 158 -46.57 18.39 -21.85
C LYS A 158 -45.19 17.98 -21.30
N VAL A 159 -45.13 17.31 -20.15
CA VAL A 159 -43.90 16.71 -19.62
C VAL A 159 -43.72 15.35 -20.28
N ILE A 160 -42.93 15.32 -21.34
CA ILE A 160 -42.59 14.08 -22.05
C ILE A 160 -41.45 13.43 -21.28
N ARG A 161 -41.69 12.20 -20.81
CA ARG A 161 -40.69 11.35 -20.14
C ARG A 161 -40.32 10.24 -21.09
N ASP A 162 -39.24 10.45 -21.83
CA ASP A 162 -38.73 9.46 -22.76
C ASP A 162 -37.55 8.71 -22.17
N THR A 163 -37.54 7.40 -22.37
CA THR A 163 -36.38 6.57 -22.02
C THR A 163 -35.49 6.47 -23.24
N ILE A 164 -34.30 7.06 -23.16
CA ILE A 164 -33.30 6.94 -24.21
C ILE A 164 -32.27 5.88 -23.82
N GLU A 165 -31.80 5.12 -24.81
CA GLU A 165 -30.73 4.15 -24.62
C GLU A 165 -29.40 4.78 -25.02
N VAL A 166 -28.48 4.85 -24.06
CA VAL A 166 -27.12 5.39 -24.28
C VAL A 166 -26.11 4.26 -24.10
N PRO A 167 -25.07 4.16 -24.96
CA PRO A 167 -24.01 3.17 -24.78
C PRO A 167 -23.37 3.28 -23.40
N VAL A 168 -23.02 2.14 -22.78
CA VAL A 168 -22.34 2.14 -21.47
C VAL A 168 -20.99 2.84 -21.59
N MET A 169 -20.20 2.46 -22.59
CA MET A 169 -18.90 3.08 -22.88
C MET A 169 -19.07 4.57 -23.18
N GLY A 170 -18.38 5.42 -22.42
CA GLY A 170 -18.43 6.89 -22.60
C GLY A 170 -19.66 7.58 -21.99
N SER A 171 -20.52 6.85 -21.28
CA SER A 171 -21.62 7.42 -20.49
C SER A 171 -21.16 7.94 -19.12
N TYR A 172 -22.03 8.69 -18.43
CA TYR A 172 -21.78 9.15 -17.05
C TYR A 172 -21.51 8.02 -16.06
N ALA A 173 -22.06 6.83 -16.31
CA ALA A 173 -21.91 5.67 -15.44
C ALA A 173 -20.54 4.98 -15.62
N PHE A 174 -19.84 5.24 -16.73
CA PHE A 174 -18.53 4.68 -17.02
C PHE A 174 -17.57 5.75 -17.56
N SER A 175 -16.99 6.52 -16.63
CA SER A 175 -16.11 7.65 -16.90
C SER A 175 -14.66 7.28 -17.29
N PHE A 176 -14.46 6.17 -18.00
CA PHE A 176 -13.13 5.70 -18.44
C PHE A 176 -13.04 5.54 -19.97
N PRO A 177 -13.19 6.63 -20.74
CA PRO A 177 -13.11 6.58 -22.20
C PRO A 177 -11.72 6.07 -22.64
N GLY A 178 -11.70 5.14 -23.60
CA GLY A 178 -10.46 4.58 -24.15
C GLY A 178 -9.71 3.60 -23.25
N TYR A 179 -10.25 3.21 -22.09
CA TYR A 179 -9.62 2.18 -21.25
C TYR A 179 -9.66 0.80 -21.93
N PRO A 180 -8.58 -0.02 -21.88
CA PRO A 180 -8.54 -1.33 -22.53
C PRO A 180 -9.38 -2.37 -21.78
N ILE A 181 -10.68 -2.39 -22.06
CA ILE A 181 -11.68 -3.24 -21.39
C ILE A 181 -11.40 -4.75 -21.57
N ASP A 182 -10.83 -5.17 -22.70
CA ASP A 182 -10.52 -6.59 -22.96
C ASP A 182 -9.62 -7.23 -21.92
N SER A 183 -8.76 -6.41 -21.31
CA SER A 183 -7.78 -6.87 -20.34
C SER A 183 -8.25 -6.69 -18.89
N LEU A 184 -9.48 -6.24 -18.66
CA LEU A 184 -10.02 -5.86 -17.35
C LEU A 184 -9.94 -6.98 -16.31
N ALA A 185 -10.08 -8.24 -16.74
CA ALA A 185 -10.01 -9.41 -15.87
C ALA A 185 -8.61 -9.65 -15.28
N TYR A 186 -7.56 -9.19 -15.95
CA TYR A 186 -6.18 -9.51 -15.61
C TYR A 186 -5.61 -8.55 -14.58
N ILE A 187 -4.78 -9.05 -13.66
CA ILE A 187 -4.10 -8.25 -12.66
C ILE A 187 -2.82 -7.66 -13.28
N PRO A 188 -2.62 -6.33 -13.27
CA PRO A 188 -1.37 -5.72 -13.72
C PRO A 188 -0.14 -6.25 -12.94
N PHE A 189 1.01 -6.36 -13.59
CA PHE A 189 2.27 -6.87 -13.02
C PHE A 189 2.24 -8.34 -12.54
N SER A 190 1.17 -9.07 -12.86
CA SER A 190 1.10 -10.51 -12.70
C SER A 190 1.53 -11.22 -13.99
N ASN A 191 1.74 -12.53 -13.90
CA ASN A 191 2.01 -13.37 -15.07
C ASN A 191 0.71 -13.83 -15.76
N GLY A 192 -0.25 -12.91 -15.93
CA GLY A 192 -1.55 -13.20 -16.54
C GLY A 192 -2.62 -13.73 -15.56
N ASP A 193 -2.37 -13.60 -14.26
CA ASP A 193 -3.36 -13.94 -13.23
C ASP A 193 -4.58 -13.01 -13.32
N LYS A 194 -5.76 -13.55 -13.00
CA LYS A 194 -7.03 -12.83 -13.03
C LYS A 194 -7.51 -12.49 -11.63
N PHE A 195 -8.30 -11.44 -11.51
CA PHE A 195 -9.01 -11.15 -10.26
C PHE A 195 -9.99 -12.29 -9.96
N ALA A 196 -10.09 -12.66 -8.69
CA ALA A 196 -11.15 -13.55 -8.23
C ALA A 196 -12.43 -12.72 -8.05
N MET A 197 -13.52 -13.12 -8.70
CA MET A 197 -14.81 -12.43 -8.63
C MET A 197 -15.90 -13.40 -8.21
N THR A 198 -16.67 -12.99 -7.21
CA THR A 198 -17.80 -13.75 -6.66
C THR A 198 -18.98 -12.82 -6.47
N THR A 199 -20.17 -13.28 -6.80
CA THR A 199 -21.44 -12.58 -6.55
C THR A 199 -22.32 -13.46 -5.69
N ASP A 200 -23.07 -12.88 -4.78
CA ASP A 200 -24.04 -13.60 -3.95
C ASP A 200 -25.26 -12.70 -3.68
N TYR A 201 -26.24 -13.20 -2.92
CA TYR A 201 -27.37 -12.41 -2.43
C TYR A 201 -27.45 -12.49 -0.92
N ILE A 202 -27.66 -11.33 -0.30
CA ILE A 202 -27.99 -11.26 1.12
C ILE A 202 -29.45 -10.87 1.29
N ILE A 203 -30.05 -11.33 2.39
CA ILE A 203 -31.36 -10.89 2.84
C ILE A 203 -31.11 -9.67 3.73
N GLY A 204 -31.72 -8.53 3.39
CA GLY A 204 -31.56 -7.31 4.18
C GLY A 204 -32.20 -7.45 5.56
N ASP A 205 -31.54 -6.92 6.60
CA ASP A 205 -32.01 -6.96 7.99
C ASP A 205 -33.12 -5.91 8.29
N GLY A 206 -33.55 -5.17 7.26
CA GLY A 206 -34.48 -4.06 7.37
C GLY A 206 -35.91 -4.45 7.01
N GLY A 207 -36.67 -5.00 7.97
CA GLY A 207 -38.15 -5.02 8.05
C GLY A 207 -38.94 -5.78 6.97
N ASP A 208 -38.41 -5.95 5.76
CA ASP A 208 -39.01 -6.70 4.66
C ASP A 208 -38.07 -7.86 4.28
N SER A 209 -38.25 -8.98 4.97
CA SER A 209 -37.42 -10.19 4.94
C SER A 209 -37.39 -10.92 3.58
N THR A 210 -37.94 -10.31 2.52
CA THR A 210 -38.05 -10.91 1.19
C THR A 210 -37.18 -10.21 0.12
N ALA A 211 -36.68 -9.01 0.37
CA ALA A 211 -35.87 -8.27 -0.58
C ALA A 211 -34.42 -8.78 -0.63
N LYS A 212 -34.11 -9.63 -1.62
CA LYS A 212 -32.74 -10.09 -1.90
C LYS A 212 -31.91 -8.93 -2.47
N GLN A 213 -30.79 -8.62 -1.82
CA GLN A 213 -29.85 -7.61 -2.29
C GLN A 213 -28.63 -8.29 -2.90
N PRO A 214 -28.27 -7.99 -4.16
CA PRO A 214 -27.09 -8.56 -4.78
C PRO A 214 -25.83 -7.98 -4.14
N THR A 215 -24.84 -8.85 -3.92
CA THR A 215 -23.51 -8.54 -3.38
C THR A 215 -22.44 -8.98 -4.36
N ILE A 216 -21.27 -8.36 -4.26
CA ILE A 216 -20.12 -8.66 -5.11
C ILE A 216 -18.84 -8.54 -4.30
N LEU A 217 -17.92 -9.46 -4.54
CA LEU A 217 -16.58 -9.46 -3.99
C LEU A 217 -15.59 -9.72 -5.13
N VAL A 218 -14.71 -8.75 -5.37
CA VAL A 218 -13.56 -8.91 -6.27
C VAL A 218 -12.28 -8.79 -5.47
N THR A 219 -11.38 -9.76 -5.56
CA THR A 219 -10.15 -9.80 -4.76
C THR A 219 -8.90 -10.07 -5.60
N ALA A 220 -7.76 -9.56 -5.11
CA ALA A 220 -6.43 -9.93 -5.56
C ALA A 220 -5.46 -9.95 -4.37
N ASN A 221 -4.56 -10.95 -4.34
CA ASN A 221 -3.51 -11.04 -3.32
C ASN A 221 -2.33 -10.15 -3.70
N PHE A 222 -1.73 -9.47 -2.72
CA PHE A 222 -0.56 -8.61 -2.90
C PHE A 222 0.62 -9.37 -3.49
N ASN A 223 0.80 -10.63 -3.11
CA ASN A 223 1.82 -11.50 -3.67
C ASN A 223 1.71 -11.64 -5.20
N ILE A 224 0.52 -11.57 -5.77
CA ILE A 224 0.34 -11.74 -7.23
C ILE A 224 1.04 -10.62 -8.03
N PHE A 225 0.98 -9.37 -7.56
CA PHE A 225 1.50 -8.21 -8.29
C PHE A 225 2.76 -7.58 -7.65
N LEU A 226 3.09 -7.92 -6.40
CA LEU A 226 4.28 -7.43 -5.70
C LEU A 226 5.39 -8.47 -5.54
N LYS A 227 5.16 -9.78 -5.77
CA LYS A 227 6.19 -10.81 -5.55
C LYS A 227 7.48 -10.54 -6.32
N SER A 228 7.39 -10.24 -7.61
CA SER A 228 8.57 -9.91 -8.43
C SER A 228 9.32 -8.68 -7.95
N LEU A 229 8.63 -7.75 -7.27
CA LEU A 229 9.23 -6.58 -6.66
C LEU A 229 9.89 -6.92 -5.32
N GLY A 230 9.24 -7.75 -4.50
CA GLY A 230 9.79 -8.28 -3.26
C GLY A 230 11.09 -9.03 -3.49
N GLU A 231 11.13 -9.93 -4.47
CA GLU A 231 12.33 -10.68 -4.86
C GLU A 231 13.46 -9.75 -5.35
N LYS A 232 13.12 -8.70 -6.11
CA LYS A 232 14.11 -7.73 -6.62
C LYS A 232 14.80 -6.93 -5.51
N PHE A 233 14.07 -6.60 -4.44
CA PHE A 233 14.56 -5.77 -3.35
C PHE A 233 14.90 -6.56 -2.07
N ASP A 234 14.81 -7.90 -2.11
CA ASP A 234 14.97 -8.79 -0.96
C ASP A 234 14.02 -8.42 0.19
N LYS A 235 12.74 -8.23 -0.15
CA LYS A 235 11.67 -7.83 0.77
C LYS A 235 10.53 -8.84 0.75
N THR A 236 10.06 -9.18 1.94
CA THR A 236 8.85 -9.98 2.12
C THR A 236 7.61 -9.12 1.85
N VAL A 237 6.75 -9.61 0.97
CA VAL A 237 5.45 -8.99 0.69
C VAL A 237 4.45 -9.45 1.75
N PRO A 238 3.63 -8.56 2.33
CA PRO A 238 2.60 -8.96 3.29
C PRO A 238 1.55 -9.85 2.60
N ASP A 239 1.12 -10.90 3.28
CA ASP A 239 0.00 -11.71 2.83
C ASP A 239 -1.31 -10.98 3.10
N SER A 240 -1.67 -10.12 2.15
CA SER A 240 -2.82 -9.23 2.24
C SER A 240 -3.57 -9.21 0.92
N LEU A 241 -4.87 -8.96 1.01
CA LEU A 241 -5.76 -8.90 -0.13
C LEU A 241 -6.20 -7.46 -0.36
N ILE A 242 -6.18 -7.02 -1.62
CA ILE A 242 -7.00 -5.87 -2.03
C ILE A 242 -8.37 -6.42 -2.41
N LYS A 243 -9.43 -5.82 -1.86
CA LYS A 243 -10.82 -6.25 -2.09
C LYS A 243 -11.72 -5.10 -2.48
N LEU A 244 -12.61 -5.37 -3.41
CA LEU A 244 -13.71 -4.54 -3.84
C LEU A 244 -15.01 -5.22 -3.44
N GLY A 245 -15.81 -4.54 -2.62
CA GLY A 245 -17.10 -5.02 -2.13
C GLY A 245 -17.01 -6.03 -1.00
N SER A 246 -18.14 -6.64 -0.68
CA SER A 246 -18.31 -7.65 0.37
C SER A 246 -19.44 -8.61 -0.04
N LEU A 247 -19.37 -9.85 0.40
CA LEU A 247 -20.50 -10.80 0.29
C LEU A 247 -21.44 -10.72 1.50
N GLN A 248 -20.97 -10.14 2.61
CA GLN A 248 -21.74 -10.04 3.87
C GLN A 248 -22.56 -8.76 3.94
N GLU A 249 -22.14 -7.73 3.21
CA GLU A 249 -22.77 -6.41 3.20
C GLU A 249 -22.98 -5.97 1.74
N PRO A 250 -24.05 -5.22 1.45
CA PRO A 250 -24.41 -4.79 0.09
C PRO A 250 -23.57 -3.56 -0.31
N THR A 251 -22.25 -3.67 -0.21
CA THR A 251 -21.30 -2.60 -0.47
C THR A 251 -20.43 -2.90 -1.67
N THR A 252 -20.03 -1.86 -2.39
CA THR A 252 -19.02 -1.92 -3.45
C THR A 252 -17.75 -1.18 -3.04
N ASN A 253 -17.60 -0.81 -1.76
CA ASN A 253 -16.44 -0.09 -1.27
C ASN A 253 -15.19 -0.98 -1.28
N GLY A 254 -14.05 -0.34 -1.48
CA GLY A 254 -12.76 -0.99 -1.44
C GLY A 254 -12.21 -1.01 -0.02
N ASN A 255 -11.29 -1.92 0.27
CA ASN A 255 -10.51 -1.86 1.52
C ASN A 255 -9.31 -0.90 1.45
N TRP A 256 -9.15 -0.18 0.35
CA TRP A 256 -8.11 0.82 0.18
C TRP A 256 -8.54 2.17 0.76
N ARG A 257 -7.61 2.85 1.42
CA ARG A 257 -7.73 4.24 1.85
C ARG A 257 -6.91 5.14 0.94
#